data_AF-A0A7W0RUJ6-F1
#
_entry.id   AF-A0A7W0RUJ6-F1
#
_cell.length_a   1.000
_cell.length_b   1.000
_cell.length_c   1.000
_cell.angle_alpha   90.00
_cell.angle_beta   90.00
_cell.angle_gamma   90.00
#
_symmetry.space_group_name_H-M   'P 1'
#
loop_
_entity.id
_entity.type
_entity.pdbx_description
1 polymer ?
#
loop_
_entity_poly.entity_id
_entity_poly.type
_entity_poly.pdbx_seq_one_letter_code
_entity_poly.pdbx_strand_id
1 'polypeptide(L)'
;MPAALRLDTLKFAKRLTDAGLPREAAEAIVEGSNEADLSELATRADVAEVKTAISDLRANLYSRLWVMGLGIVGLNVALMKLLP
;
A
#
# COMPACT_ATOMS: atom_id res chain seq x y z
N MET A 1 2.57 0.94 -13.51
CA MET A 1 2.51 -0.34 -14.26
C MET A 1 2.99 -1.42 -13.33
N PRO A 2 2.17 -2.42 -12.99
CA PRO A 2 2.57 -3.45 -12.03
C PRO A 2 3.76 -4.20 -12.61
N ALA A 3 4.85 -4.26 -11.85
CA ALA A 3 5.99 -5.10 -12.20
C ALA A 3 5.53 -6.55 -12.05
N ALA A 4 5.10 -7.16 -13.15
CA ALA A 4 4.78 -8.58 -13.20
C ALA A 4 6.00 -9.34 -12.67
N LEU A 5 5.84 -9.96 -11.51
CA LEU A 5 6.84 -10.80 -10.87
C LEU A 5 7.08 -11.96 -11.84
N ARG A 6 8.08 -11.83 -12.72
CA ARG A 6 8.47 -12.88 -13.67
C ARG A 6 9.15 -14.00 -12.88
N LEU A 7 8.35 -14.76 -12.14
CA LEU A 7 8.76 -16.04 -11.62
C LEU A 7 9.08 -16.91 -12.84
N ASP A 8 10.36 -17.19 -13.01
CA ASP A 8 10.85 -18.10 -14.04
C ASP A 8 10.47 -19.52 -13.62
N THR A 9 9.24 -19.87 -13.97
CA THR A 9 8.59 -21.18 -13.75
C THR A 9 9.48 -22.32 -14.25
N LEU A 10 10.24 -22.08 -15.32
CA LEU A 10 11.14 -23.04 -15.94
C LEU A 10 12.40 -23.27 -15.08
N LYS A 11 12.96 -22.20 -14.50
CA LYS A 11 14.07 -22.28 -13.55
C LYS A 11 13.64 -22.90 -12.21
N PHE A 12 12.40 -22.66 -11.78
CA PHE A 12 11.83 -23.26 -10.57
C PHE A 12 11.61 -24.77 -10.74
N ALA A 13 11.00 -25.19 -11.86
CA ALA A 13 10.83 -26.60 -12.22
C ALA A 13 12.19 -27.32 -12.28
N LYS A 14 13.19 -26.74 -12.96
CA LYS A 14 14.54 -27.31 -13.04
C LYS A 14 15.17 -27.51 -11.66
N ARG A 15 15.09 -26.52 -10.76
CA ARG A 15 15.65 -26.65 -9.41
C ARG A 15 14.94 -27.72 -8.58
N LEU A 16 13.63 -27.88 -8.75
CA LEU A 16 12.88 -28.97 -8.10
C LEU A 16 13.27 -30.34 -8.67
N THR A 17 13.43 -30.45 -9.99
CA THR A 17 13.89 -31.71 -10.61
C THR A 17 15.33 -32.04 -10.23
N ASP A 18 16.23 -31.05 -10.19
CA ASP A 18 17.62 -31.22 -9.76
C ASP A 18 17.74 -31.58 -8.27
N ALA A 19 16.73 -31.23 -7.46
CA ALA A 19 16.61 -31.63 -6.05
C ALA A 19 16.03 -33.05 -5.87
N GLY A 20 15.76 -33.78 -6.96
CA GLY A 20 15.31 -35.17 -6.94
C GLY A 20 13.79 -35.34 -7.01
N LEU A 21 13.02 -34.27 -7.26
CA LEU A 21 11.58 -34.40 -7.47
C LEU A 21 11.28 -34.91 -8.89
N PRO A 22 10.36 -35.88 -9.07
CA PRO A 22 9.91 -36.28 -10.39
C PRO A 22 9.33 -35.09 -11.15
N ARG A 23 9.65 -35.01 -12.44
CA ARG A 23 9.37 -33.85 -13.29
C ARG A 23 7.89 -33.45 -13.32
N GLU A 24 7.00 -34.43 -13.32
CA GLU A 24 5.54 -34.23 -13.29
C GLU A 24 5.08 -33.52 -12.00
N ALA A 25 5.69 -33.84 -10.86
CA ALA A 25 5.40 -33.18 -9.60
C ALA A 25 6.00 -31.76 -9.53
N ALA A 26 7.18 -31.55 -10.12
CA ALA A 26 7.80 -30.23 -10.22
C ALA A 26 6.97 -29.28 -11.11
N GLU A 27 6.44 -29.79 -12.22
CA GLU A 27 5.58 -29.04 -13.13
C GLU A 27 4.23 -28.71 -12.47
N ALA A 28 3.60 -29.64 -11.75
CA ALA A 28 2.36 -29.40 -11.01
C ALA A 28 2.50 -28.35 -9.89
N ILE A 29 3.61 -28.33 -9.16
CA ILE A 29 3.88 -27.33 -8.10
C ILE A 29 4.05 -25.94 -8.70
N VAL A 30 4.72 -25.85 -9.85
CA VAL A 30 4.93 -24.60 -10.57
C VAL A 30 3.61 -24.06 -11.13
N GLU A 31 2.79 -24.93 -11.70
CA GLU A 31 1.47 -24.58 -12.23
C GLU A 31 0.56 -24.06 -11.11
N GLY A 32 0.47 -24.77 -9.98
CA GLY A 32 -0.31 -24.32 -8.83
C GLY A 32 0.21 -23.03 -8.15
N SER A 33 1.52 -22.76 -8.22
CA SER A 33 2.10 -21.51 -7.70
C SER A 33 1.88 -20.31 -8.62
N ASN A 34 1.70 -20.55 -9.93
CA ASN A 34 1.40 -19.52 -10.91
C ASN A 34 -0.10 -19.19 -10.95
N GLU A 35 -0.94 -20.18 -10.62
CA GLU A 35 -2.40 -20.04 -10.48
C GLU A 35 -2.80 -19.43 -9.13
N ALA A 36 -1.94 -19.51 -8.12
CA ALA A 36 -2.04 -18.70 -6.91
C ALA A 36 -1.75 -17.23 -7.27
N ASP A 37 -2.82 -16.52 -7.63
CA ASP A 37 -2.87 -15.14 -8.12
C ASP A 37 -1.93 -14.16 -7.39
N LEU A 38 -0.68 -14.08 -7.84
CA LEU A 38 0.33 -13.12 -7.36
C LEU A 38 0.02 -11.69 -7.81
N SER A 39 -1.07 -11.49 -8.54
CA SER A 39 -1.61 -10.20 -8.96
C SER A 39 -2.03 -9.32 -7.77
N GLU A 40 -2.39 -9.92 -6.64
CA GLU A 40 -2.81 -9.21 -5.41
C GLU A 40 -1.66 -8.94 -4.43
N LEU A 41 -0.40 -9.11 -4.86
CA LEU A 41 0.74 -8.66 -4.08
C LEU A 41 0.92 -7.15 -4.29
N ALA A 42 0.20 -6.34 -3.50
CA ALA A 42 0.59 -4.96 -3.30
C ALA A 42 2.04 -4.95 -2.80
N THR A 43 2.94 -4.35 -3.58
CA THR A 43 4.34 -4.28 -3.23
C THR A 43 4.44 -3.53 -1.90
N ARG A 44 5.41 -3.86 -1.03
CA ARG A 44 5.64 -3.08 0.20
C ARG A 44 5.77 -1.58 -0.08
N ALA A 45 6.22 -1.21 -1.28
CA ALA A 45 6.26 0.14 -1.80
C ALA A 45 4.86 0.77 -1.97
N ASP A 46 3.91 0.06 -2.57
CA ASP A 46 2.52 0.53 -2.78
C ASP A 46 1.82 0.78 -1.44
N VAL A 47 2.03 -0.12 -0.47
CA VAL A 47 1.50 0.05 0.91
C VAL A 47 2.15 1.25 1.61
N ALA A 48 3.44 1.50 1.38
CA ALA A 48 4.13 2.66 1.94
C ALA A 48 3.62 3.97 1.30
N GLU A 49 3.39 3.98 -0.01
CA GLU A 49 2.85 5.13 -0.74
C GLU A 49 1.45 5.51 -0.23
N VAL A 50 0.55 4.53 -0.08
CA VAL A 50 -0.79 4.76 0.47
C VAL A 50 -0.72 5.29 1.91
N LYS A 51 0.18 4.76 2.75
CA LYS A 51 0.36 5.27 4.13
C LYS A 51 0.84 6.72 4.15
N THR A 52 1.78 7.07 3.28
CA THR A 52 2.26 8.45 3.16
C THR A 52 1.14 9.38 2.70
N ALA A 53 0.37 8.99 1.67
CA ALA A 53 -0.75 9.77 1.18
C ALA A 53 -1.82 10.01 2.27
N ILE A 54 -2.13 8.98 3.08
CA ILE A 54 -3.05 9.10 4.22
C ILE A 54 -2.50 10.06 5.29
N SER A 55 -1.21 9.96 5.61
CA SER A 55 -0.55 10.83 6.59
C SER A 55 -0.61 12.31 6.16
N ASP A 56 -0.30 12.58 4.90
CA ASP A 56 -0.34 13.93 4.34
C ASP A 56 -1.77 14.49 4.31
N LEU A 57 -2.76 13.67 3.96
CA LEU A 57 -4.16 14.08 3.98
C LEU A 57 -4.62 14.42 5.40
N ARG A 58 -4.22 13.60 6.40
CA ARG A 58 -4.50 13.84 7.81
C ARG A 58 -3.85 15.14 8.31
N ALA A 59 -2.59 15.39 7.93
CA ALA A 59 -1.88 16.60 8.30
C ALA A 59 -2.57 17.84 7.72
N ASN A 60 -2.93 17.82 6.43
CA ASN A 60 -3.65 18.92 5.78
C ASN A 60 -5.02 19.19 6.41
N LEU A 61 -5.78 18.13 6.72
CA LEU A 61 -7.06 18.26 7.42
C LEU A 61 -6.87 18.90 8.81
N TYR A 62 -5.87 18.45 9.56
CA TYR A 62 -5.58 18.99 10.89
C TYR A 62 -5.19 20.47 10.83
N SER A 63 -4.28 20.84 9.92
CA SER A 63 -3.89 22.24 9.70
C SER A 63 -5.11 23.12 9.37
N ARG A 64 -6.00 22.63 8.51
CA ARG A 64 -7.20 23.39 8.11
C ARG A 64 -8.22 23.51 9.25
N LEU A 65 -8.39 22.48 10.06
CA LEU A 65 -9.24 22.54 11.26
C LEU A 65 -8.70 23.52 12.30
N TRP A 66 -7.38 23.57 12.52
CA TRP A 66 -6.77 24.54 13.43
C TRP A 66 -6.94 25.97 12.96
N VAL A 67 -6.75 26.24 11.67
CA VAL A 67 -6.97 27.58 11.11
C VAL A 67 -8.41 28.03 11.30
N MET A 68 -9.39 27.15 11.03
CA MET A 68 -10.80 27.46 11.28
C MET A 68 -11.09 27.66 12.77
N GLY A 69 -10.56 26.81 13.65
CA GLY A 69 -10.73 26.93 15.09
C GLY A 69 -10.19 28.26 15.63
N LEU A 70 -8.97 28.64 15.22
CA LEU A 70 -8.38 29.93 15.57
C LEU A 70 -9.20 31.10 15.02
N GLY A 71 -9.72 31.00 13.80
CA GLY A 71 -10.59 32.01 13.21
C GLY A 71 -11.89 32.20 13.99
N ILE A 72 -12.58 31.10 14.34
CA ILE A 72 -13.82 31.13 15.11
C ILE A 72 -13.59 31.69 16.52
N VAL A 73 -12.55 31.22 17.21
CA VAL A 73 -12.21 31.69 18.56
C VAL A 73 -11.83 33.17 18.52
N GLY A 74 -10.97 33.58 17.58
CA GLY A 74 -10.56 34.97 17.40
C GLY A 74 -11.74 35.90 17.10
N LEU A 75 -12.67 35.45 16.24
CA LEU A 75 -13.90 36.19 15.94
C LEU A 75 -14.78 36.36 17.18
N ASN A 76 -14.98 35.30 17.97
CA ASN A 76 -15.77 35.36 19.20
C ASN A 76 -15.17 36.32 20.24
N VAL A 77 -13.85 36.27 20.45
CA VAL A 77 -13.15 37.18 21.37
C VAL A 77 -13.25 38.63 20.89
N ALA A 78 -13.11 38.87 19.59
CA ALA A 78 -13.28 40.20 19.01
C ALA A 78 -14.70 40.74 19.24
N LEU A 79 -15.73 39.91 19.03
CA LEU A 79 -17.14 40.24 19.30
C LEU A 79 -17.37 40.58 20.78
N MET A 80 -16.85 39.77 21.71
CA MET A 80 -16.95 40.05 23.16
C MET A 80 -16.29 41.36 23.57
N LYS A 81 -15.23 41.77 22.88
CA LYS A 81 -14.55 43.04 23.16
C LYS A 81 -15.27 44.25 22.54
N LEU A 82 -16.05 44.04 21.48
CA LEU A 82 -16.72 45.11 20.74
C LEU A 82 -18.13 45.43 21.27
N LEU A 83 -18.79 44.45 21.89
CA LEU A 83 -20.02 44.67 22.66
C LEU A 83 -19.64 44.91 24.13
N PRO A 84 -19.74 46.15 24.65
CA PRO A 84 -19.59 46.40 26.09
C PRO A 84 -20.70 45.74 26.91
#